data_AF-A0A9P1FYE8-F1
#
_entry.id   AF-A0A9P1FYE8-F1
#
_cell.length_a   1.000
_cell.length_b   1.000
_cell.length_c   1.000
_cell.angle_alpha   90.00
_cell.angle_beta   90.00
_cell.angle_gamma   90.00
#
_symmetry.space_group_name_H-M   'P 1'
#
loop_
_entity.id
_entity.type
_entity.pdbx_description
1 polymer ?
#
loop_
_entity_poly.entity_id
_entity_poly.type
_entity_poly.pdbx_seq_one_letter_code
_entity_poly.pdbx_strand_id
1 'polypeptide(L)'
;MGRHPAVSHEMLGCRLRPCPADGTPQRSHGRIWRKLRPSGMPAPILAGVGMMSVATRCLSGRSQEVSDEFTARIRLWRMLTTGEYHTLSSLAQATYLSLQEVRHHLEHVIKQARSLKNKSPEWRTRRKIPEDWDASSVRVQVLPSTCERCNWEAKNAAKKIMPVKVCKKCGSRAMSPVIISLSCQEVQGKRAAE
;
A
#
# COMPACT_ATOMS: atom_id res chain seq x y z
N MET A 1 50.93 -29.61 3.97
CA MET A 1 50.03 -30.71 4.36
C MET A 1 49.11 -30.20 5.45
N GLY A 2 47.83 -29.96 5.13
CA GLY A 2 46.84 -29.46 6.08
C GLY A 2 45.45 -29.60 5.46
N ARG A 3 44.55 -30.27 6.18
CA ARG A 3 43.38 -31.00 5.67
C ARG A 3 42.24 -30.06 5.28
N HIS A 4 41.68 -30.26 4.08
CA HIS A 4 40.40 -29.68 3.66
C HIS A 4 39.24 -30.36 4.40
N PRO A 5 38.29 -29.62 4.99
CA PRO A 5 37.03 -30.21 5.44
C PRO A 5 36.10 -30.44 4.24
N ALA A 6 35.62 -31.68 4.13
CA ALA A 6 34.59 -32.12 3.22
C ALA A 6 33.27 -31.43 3.56
N VAL A 7 32.72 -30.65 2.62
CA VAL A 7 31.37 -30.10 2.72
C VAL A 7 30.42 -31.10 2.04
N SER A 8 29.60 -31.74 2.86
CA SER A 8 28.54 -32.65 2.44
C SER A 8 27.49 -31.89 1.61
N HIS A 9 27.27 -32.39 0.39
CA HIS A 9 26.28 -31.89 -0.55
C HIS A 9 24.97 -32.64 -0.31
N GLU A 10 24.15 -32.19 0.64
CA GLU A 10 22.79 -32.70 0.82
C GLU A 10 21.84 -32.04 -0.19
N MET A 11 21.48 -32.82 -1.21
CA MET A 11 20.42 -32.54 -2.15
C MET A 11 19.06 -32.74 -1.47
N LEU A 12 18.37 -31.66 -1.13
CA LEU A 12 16.92 -31.70 -0.88
C LEU A 12 16.18 -31.27 -2.14
N GLY A 13 15.72 -32.29 -2.87
CA GLY A 13 14.89 -32.16 -4.05
C GLY A 13 13.50 -31.60 -3.73
N CYS A 14 13.26 -30.35 -4.11
CA CYS A 14 11.91 -29.82 -4.25
C CYS A 14 11.29 -30.39 -5.52
N ARG A 15 10.47 -31.44 -5.36
CA ARG A 15 9.59 -31.96 -6.41
C ARG A 15 8.64 -30.85 -6.89
N LEU A 16 8.91 -30.36 -8.09
CA LEU A 16 7.99 -29.54 -8.87
C LEU A 16 6.70 -30.33 -9.10
N ARG A 17 5.57 -29.81 -8.61
CA ARG A 17 4.25 -30.30 -9.03
C ARG A 17 3.97 -29.80 -10.45
N PRO A 18 3.62 -30.67 -11.42
CA PRO A 18 3.12 -30.24 -12.71
C PRO A 18 1.72 -29.63 -12.55
N CYS A 19 1.53 -28.40 -13.04
CA CYS A 19 0.21 -27.82 -13.22
C CYS A 19 -0.47 -28.49 -14.42
N PRO A 20 -1.76 -28.87 -14.32
CA PRO A 20 -2.50 -29.37 -15.46
C PRO A 20 -2.69 -28.26 -16.50
N ALA A 21 -2.31 -28.58 -17.73
CA ALA A 21 -2.70 -27.86 -18.92
C ALA A 21 -4.18 -28.15 -19.18
N ASP A 22 -5.04 -27.17 -18.96
CA ASP A 22 -6.40 -27.22 -19.50
C ASP A 22 -6.72 -25.90 -20.19
N GLY A 23 -6.72 -25.99 -21.52
CA GLY A 23 -7.11 -24.93 -22.41
C GLY A 23 -8.62 -24.92 -22.55
N THR A 24 -9.23 -23.80 -22.23
CA THR A 24 -10.56 -23.46 -22.76
C THR A 24 -10.58 -21.98 -23.17
N PRO A 25 -10.78 -21.69 -24.48
CA PRO A 25 -10.99 -20.33 -24.95
C PRO A 25 -12.49 -19.99 -24.84
N GLN A 26 -12.89 -19.24 -23.81
CA GLN A 26 -14.28 -18.81 -23.68
C GLN A 26 -14.49 -17.41 -24.29
N ARG A 27 -14.92 -17.45 -25.55
CA ARG A 27 -15.84 -16.55 -26.26
C ARG A 27 -16.04 -15.13 -25.73
N SER A 28 -15.58 -14.20 -26.57
CA SER A 28 -16.10 -12.85 -26.78
C SER A 28 -17.62 -12.79 -26.90
N HIS A 29 -18.26 -11.98 -26.06
CA HIS A 29 -19.52 -11.31 -26.41
C HIS A 29 -19.39 -9.83 -26.07
N GLY A 30 -19.31 -9.01 -27.12
CA GLY A 30 -19.43 -7.57 -27.04
C GLY A 30 -20.83 -7.19 -26.58
N ARG A 31 -20.90 -6.17 -25.72
CA ARG A 31 -22.12 -5.40 -25.52
C ARG A 31 -21.78 -3.92 -25.50
N ILE A 32 -22.04 -3.31 -26.65
CA ILE A 32 -21.98 -1.88 -26.92
C ILE A 32 -23.13 -1.24 -26.15
N TRP A 33 -22.83 -0.46 -25.12
CA TRP A 33 -23.81 0.42 -24.50
C TRP A 33 -23.59 1.85 -25.01
N ARG A 34 -24.26 2.21 -26.11
CA ARG A 34 -24.51 3.62 -26.44
C ARG A 34 -25.61 4.11 -25.51
N LYS A 35 -25.25 4.87 -24.47
CA LYS A 35 -26.23 5.67 -23.72
C LYS A 35 -26.39 7.01 -24.44
N LEU A 36 -27.54 7.16 -25.07
CA LEU A 36 -28.13 8.42 -25.50
C LEU A 36 -28.21 9.36 -24.28
N ARG A 37 -27.66 10.58 -24.38
CA ARG A 37 -27.99 11.69 -23.49
C ARG A 37 -29.24 12.38 -24.03
N PRO A 38 -30.31 12.53 -23.23
CA PRO A 38 -31.32 13.53 -23.51
C PRO A 38 -30.76 14.90 -23.09
N SER A 39 -30.62 15.79 -24.07
CA SER A 39 -30.47 17.22 -23.89
C SER A 39 -31.81 17.84 -23.47
N GLY A 40 -31.79 18.67 -22.44
CA GLY A 40 -32.86 19.62 -22.14
C GLY A 40 -33.69 19.29 -20.89
N MET A 41 -33.29 19.87 -19.76
CA MET A 41 -34.22 20.23 -18.68
C MET A 41 -33.78 21.59 -18.09
N PRO A 42 -34.65 22.61 -18.08
CA PRO A 42 -34.40 23.89 -17.43
C PRO A 42 -34.50 23.78 -15.90
N ALA A 43 -33.72 24.61 -15.21
CA ALA A 43 -33.69 24.71 -13.76
C ALA A 43 -34.98 25.34 -13.20
N PRO A 44 -35.63 24.73 -12.19
CA PRO A 44 -36.61 25.44 -11.38
C PRO A 44 -35.92 26.23 -10.26
N ILE A 45 -36.14 27.54 -10.29
CA ILE A 45 -35.96 28.45 -9.15
C ILE A 45 -37.11 28.18 -8.18
N LEU A 46 -36.81 27.71 -6.97
CA LEU A 46 -37.75 27.75 -5.86
C LEU A 46 -37.06 28.28 -4.61
N ALA A 47 -37.36 29.56 -4.33
CA ALA A 47 -37.29 30.14 -3.01
C ALA A 47 -38.29 29.40 -2.09
N GLY A 48 -37.81 28.96 -0.94
CA GLY A 48 -38.62 28.22 0.04
C GLY A 48 -38.06 28.43 1.43
N VAL A 49 -38.60 29.44 2.11
CA VAL A 49 -38.40 29.72 3.53
C VAL A 49 -39.01 28.57 4.32
N GLY A 50 -38.23 27.94 5.20
CA GLY A 50 -38.67 26.80 5.99
C GLY A 50 -37.82 26.66 7.24
N MET A 51 -38.07 27.53 8.22
CA MET A 51 -37.77 27.22 9.61
C MET A 51 -38.60 25.98 9.97
N MET A 52 -37.98 24.93 10.54
CA MET A 52 -38.55 24.04 11.56
C MET A 52 -37.48 23.10 12.12
N SER A 53 -37.41 23.14 13.44
CA SER A 53 -36.69 22.30 14.39
C SER A 53 -36.49 20.85 13.99
N VAL A 54 -35.26 20.35 14.18
CA VAL A 54 -35.06 18.97 14.65
C VAL A 54 -34.06 18.99 15.78
N ALA A 55 -34.57 18.62 16.95
CA ALA A 55 -33.82 18.40 18.17
C ALA A 55 -32.52 17.64 17.90
N THR A 56 -31.44 18.26 18.35
CA THR A 56 -30.12 17.69 18.57
C THR A 56 -30.29 16.34 19.26
N ARG A 57 -30.16 15.24 18.51
CA ARG A 57 -30.06 13.91 19.09
C ARG A 57 -28.86 13.90 20.00
N CYS A 58 -29.15 13.75 21.30
CA CYS A 58 -28.22 13.36 22.32
C CYS A 58 -27.36 12.20 21.81
N LEU A 59 -26.07 12.49 21.65
CA LEU A 59 -24.97 11.72 22.20
C LEU A 59 -25.27 10.21 22.29
N SER A 60 -25.17 9.52 21.15
CA SER A 60 -24.74 8.12 21.16
C SER A 60 -23.25 8.10 21.53
N GLY A 61 -22.97 8.42 22.80
CA GLY A 61 -21.74 8.11 23.48
C GLY A 61 -21.66 6.61 23.72
N ARG A 62 -21.59 5.82 22.64
CA ARG A 62 -20.79 4.60 22.71
C ARG A 62 -19.38 5.10 22.45
N SER A 63 -18.66 5.32 23.54
CA SER A 63 -17.20 5.21 23.53
C SER A 63 -16.91 3.83 22.96
N GLN A 64 -16.74 3.79 21.65
CA GLN A 64 -16.11 2.68 20.99
C GLN A 64 -14.65 2.81 21.41
N GLU A 65 -14.35 2.30 22.60
CA GLU A 65 -13.08 1.68 22.91
C GLU A 65 -12.93 0.46 21.99
N VAL A 66 -13.06 0.65 20.67
CA VAL A 66 -12.36 -0.18 19.71
C VAL A 66 -10.92 0.11 20.08
N SER A 67 -10.34 -0.79 20.88
CA SER A 67 -8.93 -0.84 21.18
C SER A 67 -8.20 -0.35 19.93
N ASP A 68 -7.73 0.91 20.00
CA ASP A 68 -7.27 1.62 18.81
C ASP A 68 -6.10 0.84 18.16
N GLU A 69 -5.49 -0.04 18.95
CA GLU A 69 -4.54 -1.09 18.60
C GLU A 69 -4.92 -1.95 17.39
N PHE A 70 -6.21 -2.05 17.07
CA PHE A 70 -6.70 -2.84 15.92
C PHE A 70 -7.01 -2.03 14.67
N THR A 71 -6.77 -0.71 14.67
CA THR A 71 -7.01 0.07 13.45
C THR A 71 -6.06 -0.37 12.33
N ALA A 72 -6.60 -0.52 11.12
CA ALA A 72 -5.86 -0.88 9.89
C ALA A 72 -4.54 -0.11 9.73
N ARG A 73 -4.54 1.18 10.09
CA ARG A 73 -3.37 2.06 10.02
C ARG A 73 -2.25 1.66 10.98
N ILE A 74 -2.57 1.22 12.20
CA ILE A 74 -1.54 0.78 13.14
C ILE A 74 -0.90 -0.52 12.65
N ARG A 75 -1.69 -1.45 12.11
CA ARG A 75 -1.16 -2.68 11.50
C ARG A 75 -0.21 -2.36 10.35
N LEU A 76 -0.60 -1.46 9.44
CA LEU A 76 0.27 -1.02 8.35
C LEU A 76 1.57 -0.39 8.86
N TRP A 77 1.51 0.48 9.87
CA TRP A 77 2.71 1.04 10.48
C TRP A 77 3.64 -0.04 11.04
N ARG A 78 3.11 -0.98 11.82
CA ARG A 78 3.88 -2.09 12.41
C ARG A 78 4.53 -2.97 11.35
N MET A 79 3.84 -3.23 10.23
CA MET A 79 4.39 -3.97 9.09
C MET A 79 5.52 -3.20 8.40
N LEU A 80 5.37 -1.89 8.26
CA LEU A 80 6.37 -1.06 7.59
C LEU A 80 7.61 -0.82 8.45
N THR A 81 7.49 -0.86 9.78
CA THR A 81 8.64 -0.69 10.69
C THR A 81 9.54 -1.92 10.78
N THR A 82 9.17 -3.06 10.18
CA THR A 82 10.05 -4.23 10.09
C THR A 82 11.27 -3.99 9.19
N GLY A 83 11.25 -2.93 8.37
CA GLY A 83 12.31 -2.62 7.40
C GLY A 83 12.26 -3.47 6.13
N GLU A 84 11.29 -4.40 6.02
CA GLU A 84 11.13 -5.25 4.84
C GLU A 84 10.46 -4.49 3.67
N TYR A 85 10.69 -5.03 2.46
CA TYR A 85 10.02 -4.59 1.26
C TYR A 85 8.66 -5.28 1.13
N HIS A 86 7.60 -4.48 1.05
CA HIS A 86 6.23 -4.98 0.93
C HIS A 86 5.63 -4.67 -0.44
N THR A 87 4.76 -5.55 -0.91
CA THR A 87 3.89 -5.27 -2.06
C THR A 87 2.49 -4.89 -1.57
N LEU A 88 1.68 -4.25 -2.41
CA LEU A 88 0.28 -3.99 -2.07
C LEU A 88 -0.49 -5.27 -1.69
N SER A 89 -0.21 -6.37 -2.39
CA SER A 89 -0.86 -7.65 -2.15
C SER A 89 -0.43 -8.24 -0.80
N SER A 90 0.86 -8.16 -0.44
CA SER A 90 1.32 -8.65 0.87
C SER A 90 0.74 -7.84 2.02
N LEU A 91 0.64 -6.51 1.87
CA LEU A 91 -0.02 -5.65 2.86
C LEU A 91 -1.51 -5.94 2.98
N ALA A 92 -2.22 -6.16 1.87
CA ALA A 92 -3.63 -6.52 1.87
C ALA A 92 -3.88 -7.85 2.58
N GLN A 93 -3.05 -8.86 2.29
CA GLN A 93 -3.12 -10.16 2.96
C GLN A 93 -2.84 -10.03 4.47
N ALA A 94 -1.79 -9.30 4.85
CA ALA A 94 -1.41 -9.14 6.26
C ALA A 94 -2.42 -8.32 7.08
N THR A 95 -3.17 -7.42 6.43
CA THR A 95 -4.15 -6.56 7.12
C THR A 95 -5.59 -7.04 7.01
N TYR A 96 -5.85 -8.06 6.17
CA TYR A 96 -7.18 -8.55 5.82
C TYR A 96 -8.08 -7.46 5.19
N LEU A 97 -7.49 -6.62 4.33
CA LEU A 97 -8.16 -5.51 3.68
C LEU A 97 -8.16 -5.68 2.17
N SER A 98 -9.12 -5.06 1.50
CA SER A 98 -9.07 -4.95 0.04
C SER A 98 -7.88 -4.07 -0.40
N LEU A 99 -7.41 -4.29 -1.63
CA LEU A 99 -6.34 -3.45 -2.21
C LEU A 99 -6.70 -1.95 -2.23
N GLN A 100 -7.99 -1.63 -2.36
CA GLN A 100 -8.47 -0.24 -2.36
C GLN A 100 -8.37 0.38 -0.97
N GLU A 101 -8.78 -0.33 0.07
CA GLU A 101 -8.67 0.13 1.46
C GLU A 101 -7.22 0.28 1.90
N VAL A 102 -6.35 -0.68 1.55
CA VAL A 102 -4.90 -0.58 1.82
C VAL A 102 -4.33 0.68 1.20
N ARG A 103 -4.65 0.96 -0.08
CA ARG A 103 -4.18 2.18 -0.75
C ARG A 103 -4.64 3.43 -0.03
N HIS A 104 -5.93 3.50 0.32
CA HIS A 104 -6.47 4.63 1.08
C HIS A 104 -5.73 4.83 2.41
N HIS A 105 -5.53 3.75 3.18
CA HIS A 105 -4.81 3.85 4.46
C HIS A 105 -3.33 4.17 4.29
N LEU A 106 -2.66 3.65 3.26
CA LEU A 106 -1.27 3.98 2.94
C LEU A 106 -1.09 5.47 2.62
N GLU A 107 -2.04 6.11 1.93
CA GLU A 107 -1.98 7.56 1.71
C GLU A 107 -1.97 8.34 3.03
N HIS A 108 -2.74 7.89 4.03
CA HIS A 108 -2.70 8.46 5.37
C HIS A 108 -1.39 8.18 6.09
N VAL A 109 -0.86 6.96 6.00
CA VAL A 109 0.43 6.59 6.59
C VAL A 109 1.56 7.43 6.01
N ILE A 110 1.57 7.65 4.69
CA ILE A 110 2.54 8.53 4.00
C ILE A 110 2.47 9.96 4.54
N LYS A 111 1.25 10.51 4.72
CA LYS A 111 1.06 11.85 5.31
C LYS A 111 1.52 11.89 6.77
N GLN A 112 1.24 10.84 7.53
CA GLN A 112 1.66 10.73 8.93
C GLN A 112 3.18 10.65 9.05
N ALA A 113 3.85 9.88 8.19
CA ALA A 113 5.31 9.77 8.18
C ALA A 113 5.99 11.13 7.96
N ARG A 114 5.45 11.99 7.10
CA ARG A 114 5.97 13.35 6.88
C ARG A 114 5.82 14.27 8.10
N SER A 115 4.86 13.98 8.98
CA SER A 115 4.57 14.77 10.18
C SER A 115 4.93 14.02 11.46
N LEU A 116 5.81 13.02 11.36
CA LEU A 116 6.14 12.12 12.46
C LEU A 116 6.80 12.85 13.63
N LYS A 117 7.66 13.84 13.35
CA LYS A 117 8.29 14.71 14.36
C LYS A 117 7.29 15.45 15.27
N ASN A 118 6.05 15.64 14.81
CA ASN A 118 5.00 16.33 15.57
C ASN A 118 4.12 15.35 16.37
N LYS A 119 4.44 14.05 16.39
CA LYS A 119 3.66 13.02 17.07
C LYS A 119 4.23 12.72 18.46
N SER A 120 3.34 12.51 19.43
CA SER A 120 3.73 12.17 20.79
C SER A 120 4.53 10.85 20.83
N PRO A 121 5.40 10.65 21.83
CA PRO A 121 6.08 9.38 22.04
C PRO A 121 5.11 8.19 22.11
N GLU A 122 4.02 8.32 22.88
CA GLU A 122 2.96 7.31 22.99
C GLU A 122 2.38 6.90 21.62
N TRP A 123 2.16 7.87 20.73
CA TRP A 123 1.67 7.61 19.38
C TRP A 123 2.65 6.75 18.57
N ARG A 124 3.96 6.98 18.75
CA ARG A 124 5.07 6.25 18.11
C ARG A 124 5.20 4.85 18.68
N THR A 125 5.19 4.70 20.01
CA THR A 125 5.27 3.41 20.72
C THR A 125 4.17 2.46 20.27
N ARG A 126 2.92 2.94 20.17
CA ARG A 126 1.77 2.15 19.72
C ARG A 126 1.93 1.57 18.31
N ARG A 127 2.71 2.25 17.46
CA ARG A 127 3.00 1.88 16.07
C ARG A 127 4.32 1.12 15.92
N LYS A 128 5.01 0.82 17.02
CA LYS A 128 6.32 0.14 17.01
C LYS A 128 7.33 0.87 16.13
N ILE A 129 7.31 2.20 16.17
CA ILE A 129 8.35 3.02 15.56
C ILE A 129 9.52 3.04 16.55
N PRO A 130 10.73 2.62 16.15
CA PRO A 130 11.89 2.64 17.02
C PRO A 130 12.21 4.05 17.52
N GLU A 131 12.65 4.17 18.78
CA GLU A 131 12.94 5.46 19.42
C GLU A 131 14.25 6.11 18.91
N ASP A 132 15.18 5.28 18.45
CA ASP A 132 16.45 5.63 17.82
C ASP A 132 16.29 6.22 16.41
N TRP A 133 15.13 6.06 15.80
CA TRP A 133 14.86 6.66 14.49
C TRP A 133 14.65 8.17 14.62
N ASP A 134 15.42 8.92 13.83
CA ASP A 134 15.14 10.35 13.65
C ASP A 134 13.78 10.52 12.97
N ALA A 135 12.79 10.95 13.75
CA ALA A 135 11.44 11.19 13.28
C ALA A 135 11.38 12.20 12.12
N SER A 136 12.41 13.03 11.92
CA SER A 136 12.53 13.95 10.80
C SER A 136 12.96 13.26 9.50
N SER A 137 13.66 12.13 9.58
CA SER A 137 14.22 11.40 8.44
C SER A 137 13.33 10.24 7.96
N VAL A 138 12.37 9.79 8.78
CA VAL A 138 11.44 8.71 8.40
C VAL A 138 10.57 9.10 7.21
N ARG A 139 10.63 8.29 6.14
CA ARG A 139 9.81 8.45 4.93
C ARG A 139 9.33 7.09 4.44
N VAL A 140 8.10 7.02 3.95
CA VAL A 140 7.62 5.87 3.20
C VAL A 140 8.12 6.00 1.76
N GLN A 141 8.90 5.04 1.29
CA GLN A 141 9.33 4.93 -0.09
C GLN A 141 8.36 4.06 -0.87
N VAL A 142 8.00 4.51 -2.07
CA VAL A 142 7.18 3.77 -3.02
C VAL A 142 7.97 3.66 -4.31
N LEU A 143 8.58 2.49 -4.54
CA LEU A 143 9.37 2.22 -5.73
C LEU A 143 8.44 1.84 -6.90
N PRO A 144 8.69 2.37 -8.10
CA PRO A 144 7.84 2.11 -9.25
C PRO A 144 7.94 0.67 -9.73
N SER A 145 6.82 0.15 -10.27
CA SER A 145 6.85 -1.05 -11.10
C SER A 145 7.76 -0.85 -12.31
N THR A 146 8.64 -1.80 -12.55
CA THR A 146 9.58 -1.85 -13.68
C THR A 146 9.20 -2.97 -14.64
N CYS A 147 9.37 -2.74 -15.94
CA CYS A 147 9.18 -3.78 -16.95
C CYS A 147 10.45 -4.62 -17.06
N GLU A 148 10.35 -5.92 -16.85
CA GLU A 148 11.50 -6.85 -16.88
C GLU A 148 12.12 -7.00 -18.28
N ARG A 149 11.40 -6.61 -19.35
CA ARG A 149 11.91 -6.72 -20.73
C ARG A 149 12.64 -5.47 -21.23
N CYS A 150 12.17 -4.28 -20.84
CA CYS A 150 12.68 -3.03 -21.41
C CYS A 150 13.07 -1.99 -20.35
N ASN A 151 13.06 -2.37 -19.07
CA ASN A 151 13.39 -1.54 -17.91
C ASN A 151 12.57 -0.24 -17.81
N TRP A 152 11.39 -0.20 -18.43
CA TRP A 152 10.50 0.94 -18.33
C TRP A 152 9.87 1.04 -16.94
N GLU A 153 9.97 2.22 -16.32
CA GLU A 153 9.46 2.50 -14.98
C GLU A 153 8.08 3.19 -15.01
N ALA A 154 7.11 2.63 -14.29
CA ALA A 154 5.77 3.19 -14.17
C ALA A 154 5.68 4.23 -13.04
N LYS A 155 6.43 5.34 -13.14
CA LYS A 155 6.49 6.41 -12.11
C LYS A 155 5.10 6.93 -11.68
N ASN A 156 4.19 7.07 -12.63
CA ASN A 156 2.82 7.54 -12.36
C ASN A 156 1.99 6.51 -11.57
N ALA A 157 2.26 5.22 -11.74
CA ALA A 157 1.61 4.17 -10.98
C ALA A 157 2.12 4.13 -9.54
N ALA A 158 3.42 4.36 -9.32
CA ALA A 158 4.00 4.52 -7.98
C ALA A 158 3.35 5.67 -7.20
N LYS A 159 3.23 6.85 -7.84
CA LYS A 159 2.58 8.03 -7.24
C LYS A 159 1.14 7.77 -6.79
N LYS A 160 0.40 6.92 -7.51
CA LYS A 160 -0.99 6.55 -7.20
C LYS A 160 -1.11 5.22 -6.45
N ILE A 161 0.02 4.57 -6.16
CA ILE A 161 0.12 3.24 -5.58
C ILE A 161 -0.79 2.25 -6.32
N MET A 162 -0.70 2.23 -7.65
CA MET A 162 -1.56 1.41 -8.53
C MET A 162 -0.79 0.22 -9.11
N PRO A 163 -1.43 -0.96 -9.23
CA PRO A 163 -0.85 -2.08 -9.96
C PRO A 163 -0.81 -1.78 -11.46
N VAL A 164 0.26 -2.23 -12.13
CA VAL A 164 0.43 -2.12 -13.58
C VAL A 164 0.46 -3.51 -14.18
N LYS A 165 -0.52 -3.81 -15.05
CA LYS A 165 -0.65 -5.15 -15.67
C LYS A 165 0.18 -5.30 -16.94
N VAL A 166 0.49 -4.19 -17.63
CA VAL A 166 1.13 -4.19 -18.94
C VAL A 166 2.06 -2.99 -19.08
N CYS A 167 3.24 -3.22 -19.63
CA CYS A 167 4.20 -2.17 -19.98
C CYS A 167 3.65 -1.27 -21.09
N LYS A 168 3.68 0.05 -20.88
CA LYS A 168 3.24 1.02 -21.89
C LYS A 168 4.20 1.17 -23.08
N LYS A 169 5.47 0.77 -22.91
CA LYS A 169 6.51 0.92 -23.95
C LYS A 169 6.56 -0.28 -24.90
N CYS A 170 6.55 -1.51 -24.37
CA CYS A 170 6.76 -2.72 -25.17
C CYS A 170 5.59 -3.72 -25.10
N GLY A 171 4.48 -3.40 -24.40
CA GLY A 171 3.32 -4.28 -24.29
C GLY A 171 3.51 -5.56 -23.46
N SER A 172 4.68 -5.76 -22.85
CA SER A 172 4.96 -6.93 -22.00
C SER A 172 4.07 -6.96 -20.75
N ARG A 173 3.65 -8.15 -20.33
CA ARG A 173 2.97 -8.38 -19.05
C ARG A 173 3.94 -8.69 -17.90
N ALA A 174 5.23 -8.90 -18.19
CA ALA A 174 6.29 -9.10 -17.21
C ALA A 174 6.63 -7.75 -16.54
N MET A 175 5.86 -7.41 -15.51
CA MET A 175 5.98 -6.19 -14.72
C MET A 175 6.27 -6.58 -13.27
N SER A 176 7.29 -5.97 -12.68
CA SER A 176 7.52 -6.08 -11.25
C SER A 176 6.44 -5.31 -10.46
N PRO A 177 6.07 -5.78 -9.25
CA PRO A 177 5.07 -5.09 -8.43
C PRO A 177 5.60 -3.74 -7.91
N VAL A 178 4.68 -2.87 -7.49
CA VAL A 178 5.04 -1.67 -6.73
C VAL A 178 5.54 -2.11 -5.36
N ILE A 179 6.75 -1.68 -5.01
CA ILE A 179 7.39 -1.99 -3.73
C ILE A 179 7.20 -0.81 -2.79
N ILE A 180 6.84 -1.10 -1.54
CA ILE A 180 6.59 -0.14 -0.48
C ILE A 180 7.49 -0.51 0.68
N SER A 181 8.29 0.43 1.16
CA SER A 181 9.11 0.26 2.36
C SER A 181 9.14 1.54 3.18
N LEU A 182 9.55 1.41 4.44
CA LEU A 182 9.86 2.55 5.28
C LEU A 182 11.37 2.74 5.27
N SER A 183 11.81 3.94 4.90
CA SER A 183 13.21 4.32 5.03
C SER A 183 13.37 5.30 6.18
N CYS A 184 14.24 4.96 7.11
CA CYS A 184 14.88 5.93 7.98
C CYS A 184 16.23 6.25 7.31
N GLN A 185 16.43 7.48 6.85
CA GLN A 185 17.80 7.88 6.53
C GLN A 185 18.52 7.94 7.88
N GLU A 186 19.36 6.96 8.16
CA GLU A 186 20.42 7.14 9.14
C GLU A 186 21.17 8.39 8.70
N VAL A 187 21.05 9.44 9.50
CA VAL A 187 21.89 10.61 9.33
C VAL A 187 23.29 10.05 9.54
N GLN A 188 24.04 9.83 8.46
CA GLN A 188 25.47 9.51 8.48
C GLN A 188 26.22 10.73 9.05
N GLY A 189 26.00 10.98 10.32
CA GLY A 189 26.53 12.07 11.11
C GLY A 189 27.71 11.56 11.90
N LYS A 190 28.89 11.62 11.27
CA LYS A 190 30.15 11.98 11.93
C LYS A 190 30.46 11.24 13.25
N ARG A 191 30.65 9.93 13.20
CA ARG A 191 31.57 9.25 14.14
C ARG A 191 32.89 8.97 13.42
N ALA A 192 33.59 10.04 13.08
CA ALA A 192 34.95 9.99 12.57
C ALA A 192 35.69 11.21 13.12
N ALA A 193 35.99 11.17 14.42
CA ALA A 193 37.07 11.90 15.11
C ALA A 193 36.80 11.87 16.62
N GLU A 194 37.29 10.83 17.30
CA GLU A 194 37.87 10.93 18.64
C GLU A 194 38.86 9.77 18.81
#